data_AF-A0A942PD11-F1
#
_entry.id   AF-A0A942PD11-F1
#
_cell.length_a   1.000
_cell.length_b   1.000
_cell.length_c   1.000
_cell.angle_alpha   90.00
_cell.angle_beta   90.00
_cell.angle_gamma   90.00
#
_symmetry.space_group_name_H-M   'P 1'
#
loop_
_entity.id
_entity.type
_entity.pdbx_description
1 polymer ?
#
loop_
_entity_poly.entity_id
_entity_poly.type
_entity_poly.pdbx_seq_one_letter_code
_entity_poly.pdbx_strand_id
1 'polypeptide(L)'
;MLVLCHSFVRSVRYSATHPLQSFLCVTLRRPRPNGSAGRASREEIGTLKVFQLIFTSLLLFFSSTSVAQDDAIKQMQRQFVTAKDGAVIELPEGTFNLQTSLWLDGKNNIIIRGKGKDKTILNFSNQISGAEGIKVTNGKNITLQDLTVQDTKGDAIKTQFVDGIKFLNVKAEWTRGANSKNGGYGLYPVQCSNVLIDGCEARGASDAGIYVGQSKYIILKNSKAYENVAGIEIENSLYADVFDNEATNNTGGILVFDLPDLIQKKGGYVRVFNNHVHHNNHVNFAPKGNVVGKVPLGTGIMILATNHVDVFDNKIINNKTVGTAIVSYYITENPIKDSTYYPFPTQVNVYNNTYERERTKATMKGRMGKMYHFKLRFGKNVPHIVYDGIVDTKQPAQICIHNNSNQSFANIDAEHNFKNISRDASKHDCTLPPVPAAEVKQ
;
A
#
# COMPACT_ATOMS: atom_id res chain seq x y z
N MET A 1 3.07 -59.92 0.60
CA MET A 1 2.37 -60.91 -0.26
C MET A 1 2.29 -60.32 -1.66
N LEU A 2 2.86 -61.01 -2.65
CA LEU A 2 3.00 -60.61 -4.05
C LEU A 2 1.65 -60.31 -4.75
N VAL A 3 1.75 -59.58 -5.89
CA VAL A 3 1.07 -59.72 -7.21
C VAL A 3 0.87 -58.30 -7.80
N LEU A 4 1.76 -57.74 -8.67
CA LEU A 4 1.86 -57.84 -10.16
C LEU A 4 0.47 -57.82 -10.87
N CYS A 5 0.17 -57.19 -12.00
CA CYS A 5 0.81 -56.36 -13.02
C CYS A 5 -0.30 -56.17 -14.08
N HIS A 6 -0.50 -55.01 -14.71
CA HIS A 6 -0.86 -54.98 -16.14
C HIS A 6 -0.65 -53.61 -16.81
N SER A 7 -0.06 -53.72 -17.99
CA SER A 7 0.36 -52.73 -18.97
C SER A 7 -0.82 -52.07 -19.71
N PHE A 8 -0.64 -50.85 -20.25
CA PHE A 8 -0.72 -50.61 -21.71
C PHE A 8 -0.34 -49.18 -22.10
N VAL A 9 0.28 -49.09 -23.28
CA VAL A 9 0.89 -47.94 -23.93
C VAL A 9 -0.15 -47.18 -24.79
N ARG A 10 -0.12 -45.83 -24.80
CA ARG A 10 -0.13 -45.02 -26.04
C ARG A 10 0.08 -43.52 -25.82
N SER A 11 1.10 -43.02 -26.51
CA SER A 11 1.33 -41.72 -27.14
C SER A 11 0.47 -40.50 -26.75
N VAL A 12 1.11 -39.34 -26.61
CA VAL A 12 0.97 -38.17 -27.51
C VAL A 12 2.13 -37.18 -27.24
N ARG A 13 2.65 -36.62 -28.34
CA ARG A 13 3.75 -35.65 -28.45
C ARG A 13 3.39 -34.30 -27.79
N TYR A 14 4.36 -33.61 -27.18
CA TYR A 14 4.42 -32.15 -27.21
C TYR A 14 5.87 -31.63 -27.25
N SER A 15 6.01 -30.58 -28.05
CA SER A 15 7.23 -29.90 -28.52
C SER A 15 7.78 -28.90 -27.48
N ALA A 16 9.08 -28.63 -27.63
CA ALA A 16 9.92 -27.69 -26.89
C ALA A 16 9.43 -26.22 -26.87
N THR A 17 9.81 -25.46 -25.81
CA THR A 17 10.68 -24.26 -25.86
C THR A 17 10.93 -23.63 -24.45
N HIS A 18 12.17 -23.81 -23.93
CA HIS A 18 13.06 -22.89 -23.15
C HIS A 18 12.61 -22.11 -21.88
N PRO A 19 13.55 -21.58 -21.04
CA PRO A 19 14.58 -22.29 -20.25
C PRO A 19 14.68 -21.73 -18.80
N LEU A 20 15.04 -22.55 -17.79
CA LEU A 20 15.71 -22.14 -16.52
C LEU A 20 15.57 -23.29 -15.52
N GLN A 21 16.40 -24.31 -15.66
CA GLN A 21 16.76 -25.24 -14.58
C GLN A 21 17.97 -26.05 -15.03
N SER A 22 19.12 -25.38 -15.09
CA SER A 22 20.41 -26.05 -15.21
C SER A 22 20.82 -26.56 -13.83
N PHE A 23 20.16 -27.62 -13.36
CA PHE A 23 20.71 -28.39 -12.25
C PHE A 23 21.99 -29.08 -12.74
N LEU A 24 23.08 -28.78 -12.06
CA LEU A 24 24.40 -29.34 -12.27
C LEU A 24 24.36 -30.86 -11.95
N CYS A 25 23.87 -31.67 -12.88
CA CYS A 25 23.92 -33.12 -12.79
C CYS A 25 25.31 -33.58 -13.23
N VAL A 26 26.27 -33.61 -12.28
CA VAL A 26 27.56 -34.26 -12.51
C VAL A 26 27.31 -35.76 -12.61
N THR A 27 27.18 -36.25 -13.84
CA THR A 27 27.12 -37.67 -14.13
C THR A 27 28.52 -38.25 -13.94
N LEU A 28 28.80 -38.77 -12.75
CA LEU A 28 29.94 -39.66 -12.53
C LEU A 28 29.70 -40.96 -13.32
N ARG A 29 30.21 -41.03 -14.56
CA ARG A 29 30.29 -42.29 -15.30
C ARG A 29 31.20 -43.24 -14.52
N ARG A 30 30.65 -44.35 -14.04
CA ARG A 30 31.45 -45.49 -13.57
C ARG A 30 32.26 -46.05 -14.76
N PRO A 31 33.59 -46.26 -14.64
CA PRO A 31 34.33 -46.98 -15.66
C PRO A 31 33.93 -48.47 -15.62
N ARG A 32 33.76 -49.08 -16.80
CA ARG A 32 33.66 -50.54 -16.92
C ARG A 32 35.01 -51.16 -16.49
N PRO A 33 35.01 -52.32 -15.83
CA PRO A 33 36.25 -52.95 -15.40
C PRO A 33 36.87 -53.64 -16.63
N ASN A 34 37.91 -53.05 -17.20
CA ASN A 34 38.83 -53.78 -18.07
C ASN A 34 40.25 -53.24 -17.88
N GLY A 35 41.13 -54.17 -17.50
CA GLY A 35 42.59 -54.14 -17.49
C GLY A 35 43.31 -52.83 -17.75
N SER A 36 43.89 -52.30 -16.65
CA SER A 36 45.11 -51.51 -16.51
C SER A 36 44.86 -50.33 -15.56
N ALA A 37 45.57 -50.32 -14.43
CA ALA A 37 45.52 -49.25 -13.46
C ALA A 37 46.20 -48.00 -14.05
N GLY A 38 45.44 -47.21 -14.80
CA GLY A 38 45.83 -45.88 -15.21
C GLY A 38 45.94 -44.98 -13.98
N ARG A 39 47.16 -44.62 -13.59
CA ARG A 39 47.44 -43.53 -12.66
C ARG A 39 46.73 -42.28 -13.20
N ALA A 40 45.70 -41.78 -12.49
CA ALA A 40 45.18 -40.43 -12.74
C ALA A 40 46.38 -39.47 -12.75
N SER A 41 46.47 -38.64 -13.78
CA SER A 41 47.59 -37.72 -13.94
C SER A 41 47.64 -36.77 -12.73
N ARG A 42 48.83 -36.34 -12.29
CA ARG A 42 48.98 -35.42 -11.15
C ARG A 42 48.15 -34.14 -11.33
N GLU A 43 47.89 -33.73 -12.57
CA GLU A 43 47.05 -32.58 -12.91
C GLU A 43 45.57 -32.84 -12.60
N GLU A 44 44.97 -33.96 -13.03
CA GLU A 44 43.55 -34.28 -12.77
C GLU A 44 43.24 -34.42 -11.27
N ILE A 45 44.17 -35.00 -10.50
CA ILE A 45 44.05 -35.09 -9.03
C ILE A 45 44.13 -33.70 -8.39
N GLY A 46 44.96 -32.80 -8.95
CA GLY A 46 45.07 -31.41 -8.53
C GLY A 46 43.77 -30.63 -8.78
N THR A 47 43.19 -30.78 -9.97
CA THR A 47 41.93 -30.09 -10.34
C THR A 47 40.76 -30.55 -9.47
N LEU A 48 40.65 -31.86 -9.19
CA LEU A 48 39.58 -32.40 -8.34
C LEU A 48 39.69 -31.91 -6.89
N LYS A 49 40.92 -31.83 -6.34
CA LYS A 49 41.17 -31.27 -5.01
C LYS A 49 40.84 -29.79 -4.93
N VAL A 50 41.19 -29.01 -5.95
CA VAL A 50 40.85 -27.57 -6.02
C VAL A 50 39.33 -27.39 -6.06
N PHE A 51 38.61 -28.19 -6.86
CA PHE A 51 37.14 -28.12 -6.92
C PHE A 51 36.49 -28.50 -5.58
N GLN A 52 37.03 -29.51 -4.89
CA GLN A 52 36.54 -29.93 -3.58
C GLN A 52 36.83 -28.90 -2.49
N LEU A 53 37.98 -28.23 -2.54
CA LEU A 53 38.33 -27.10 -1.67
C LEU A 53 37.41 -25.89 -1.92
N ILE A 54 37.17 -25.52 -3.18
CA ILE A 54 36.24 -24.42 -3.52
C ILE A 54 34.83 -24.75 -3.02
N PHE A 55 34.36 -25.99 -3.23
CA PHE A 55 33.04 -26.41 -2.79
C PHE A 55 32.89 -26.44 -1.27
N THR A 56 33.91 -26.92 -0.53
CA THR A 56 33.90 -26.90 0.94
C THR A 56 34.04 -25.48 1.50
N SER A 57 34.86 -24.63 0.89
CA SER A 57 34.94 -23.20 1.24
C SER A 57 33.61 -22.48 1.00
N LEU A 58 32.91 -22.76 -0.11
CA LEU A 58 31.56 -22.24 -0.35
C LEU A 58 30.59 -22.71 0.74
N LEU A 59 30.58 -24.02 1.05
CA LEU A 59 29.68 -24.58 2.07
C LEU A 59 29.94 -24.01 3.47
N LEU A 60 31.20 -23.81 3.86
CA LEU A 60 31.58 -23.19 5.13
C LEU A 60 31.17 -21.71 5.15
N PHE A 61 31.38 -20.99 4.05
CA PHE A 61 30.95 -19.60 3.91
C PHE A 61 29.43 -19.47 4.05
N PHE A 62 28.65 -20.27 3.30
CA PHE A 62 27.18 -20.31 3.41
C PHE A 62 26.71 -20.66 4.82
N SER A 63 27.29 -21.69 5.44
CA SER A 63 26.95 -22.09 6.82
C SER A 63 27.21 -20.96 7.82
N SER A 64 28.37 -20.28 7.72
CA SER A 64 28.72 -19.17 8.61
C SER A 64 27.79 -17.96 8.44
N THR A 65 27.39 -17.63 7.20
CA THR A 65 26.42 -16.54 6.94
C THR A 65 25.04 -16.85 7.50
N SER A 66 24.58 -18.11 7.45
CA SER A 66 23.30 -18.52 8.01
C SER A 66 23.28 -18.41 9.54
N VAL A 67 24.34 -18.87 10.21
CA VAL A 67 24.44 -18.80 11.68
C VAL A 67 24.51 -17.35 12.16
N ALA A 68 25.28 -16.49 11.47
CA ALA A 68 25.37 -15.08 11.80
C ALA A 68 24.01 -14.35 11.65
N GLN A 69 23.20 -14.73 10.65
CA GLN A 69 21.86 -14.18 10.47
C GLN A 69 20.92 -14.59 11.60
N ASP A 70 20.94 -15.86 12.04
CA ASP A 70 20.12 -16.34 13.15
C ASP A 70 20.42 -15.62 14.47
N ASP A 71 21.70 -15.37 14.76
CA ASP A 71 22.10 -14.65 15.96
C ASP A 71 21.68 -13.18 15.93
N ALA A 72 21.80 -12.52 14.77
CA ALA A 72 21.32 -11.15 14.57
C ALA A 72 19.80 -11.04 14.74
N ILE A 73 19.03 -11.98 14.19
CA ILE A 73 17.56 -12.02 14.35
C ILE A 73 17.18 -12.24 15.81
N LYS A 74 17.81 -13.20 16.50
CA LYS A 74 17.56 -13.43 17.94
C LYS A 74 17.91 -12.22 18.79
N GLN A 75 19.00 -11.52 18.46
CA GLN A 75 19.38 -10.28 19.14
C GLN A 75 18.34 -9.18 18.91
N MET A 76 17.90 -8.99 17.66
CA MET A 76 16.87 -8.02 17.30
C MET A 76 15.56 -8.30 18.05
N GLN A 77 15.06 -9.54 18.03
CA GLN A 77 13.86 -9.94 18.75
C GLN A 77 13.99 -9.68 20.27
N ARG A 78 15.15 -10.01 20.85
CA ARG A 78 15.43 -9.71 22.26
C ARG A 78 15.37 -8.20 22.54
N GLN A 79 15.99 -7.37 21.70
CA GLN A 79 15.97 -5.91 21.87
C GLN A 79 14.54 -5.36 21.88
N PHE A 80 13.65 -5.84 21.00
CA PHE A 80 12.25 -5.44 21.01
C PHE A 80 11.55 -5.86 22.31
N VAL A 81 11.73 -7.09 22.75
CA VAL A 81 11.07 -7.61 23.97
C VAL A 81 11.57 -6.93 25.23
N THR A 82 12.88 -6.66 25.33
CA THR A 82 13.50 -6.11 26.54
C THR A 82 13.65 -4.58 26.52
N ALA A 83 13.13 -3.91 25.48
CA ALA A 83 13.20 -2.46 25.36
C ALA A 83 12.60 -1.78 26.60
N LYS A 84 13.36 -0.85 27.16
CA LYS A 84 12.90 0.08 28.20
C LYS A 84 12.57 1.42 27.55
N ASP A 85 11.79 2.24 28.25
CA ASP A 85 11.52 3.60 27.79
C ASP A 85 12.82 4.37 27.54
N GLY A 86 12.86 5.16 26.47
CA GLY A 86 14.06 5.87 26.03
C GLY A 86 15.05 5.04 25.20
N ALA A 87 14.77 3.75 24.95
CA ALA A 87 15.70 2.89 24.23
C ALA A 87 15.80 3.24 22.74
N VAL A 88 17.02 3.05 22.21
CA VAL A 88 17.29 3.03 20.78
C VAL A 88 17.57 1.58 20.37
N ILE A 89 16.73 1.04 19.49
CA ILE A 89 16.89 -0.27 18.86
C ILE A 89 17.59 -0.06 17.53
N GLU A 90 18.91 -0.25 17.52
CA GLU A 90 19.75 -0.16 16.33
C GLU A 90 19.71 -1.47 15.54
N LEU A 91 19.25 -1.39 14.30
CA LEU A 91 19.20 -2.50 13.36
C LEU A 91 20.40 -2.41 12.40
N PRO A 92 21.19 -3.48 12.24
CA PRO A 92 22.34 -3.46 11.35
C PRO A 92 21.92 -3.41 9.87
N GLU A 93 22.90 -3.13 9.01
CA GLU A 93 22.76 -3.34 7.57
C GLU A 93 22.64 -4.84 7.27
N GLY A 94 21.75 -5.20 6.34
CA GLY A 94 21.50 -6.57 5.93
C GLY A 94 20.03 -6.84 5.59
N THR A 95 19.77 -8.02 5.04
CA THR A 95 18.43 -8.58 4.88
C THR A 95 18.22 -9.67 5.93
N PHE A 96 17.19 -9.51 6.75
CA PHE A 96 16.88 -10.41 7.88
C PHE A 96 15.60 -11.17 7.57
N ASN A 97 15.68 -12.51 7.49
CA ASN A 97 14.52 -13.36 7.22
C ASN A 97 13.78 -13.69 8.52
N LEU A 98 12.78 -12.88 8.88
CA LEU A 98 12.02 -13.03 10.11
C LEU A 98 10.84 -13.99 9.93
N GLN A 99 10.63 -14.82 10.96
CA GLN A 99 9.52 -15.78 11.01
C GLN A 99 8.38 -15.33 11.93
N THR A 100 8.60 -14.31 12.76
CA THR A 100 7.63 -13.80 13.74
C THR A 100 7.60 -12.28 13.72
N SER A 101 6.43 -11.70 14.01
CA SER A 101 6.29 -10.25 14.18
C SER A 101 7.25 -9.70 15.25
N LEU A 102 7.65 -8.44 15.09
CA LEU A 102 8.35 -7.66 16.10
C LEU A 102 7.36 -6.75 16.81
N TRP A 103 7.26 -6.86 18.14
CA TRP A 103 6.23 -6.17 18.93
C TRP A 103 6.82 -5.23 19.98
N LEU A 104 6.19 -4.07 20.15
CA LEU A 104 6.36 -3.17 21.28
C LEU A 104 4.99 -2.82 21.85
N ASP A 105 4.82 -2.92 23.17
CA ASP A 105 3.59 -2.55 23.85
C ASP A 105 3.91 -1.75 25.11
N GLY A 106 3.20 -0.64 25.34
CA GLY A 106 3.32 0.14 26.57
C GLY A 106 4.65 0.88 26.72
N LYS A 107 5.34 1.22 25.61
CA LYS A 107 6.68 1.82 25.62
C LYS A 107 6.67 3.28 25.23
N ASN A 108 7.58 4.04 25.80
CA ASN A 108 7.70 5.48 25.54
C ASN A 108 9.11 5.88 25.09
N ASN A 109 9.19 6.89 24.23
CA ASN A 109 10.45 7.49 23.75
C ASN A 109 11.38 6.45 23.09
N ILE A 110 10.82 5.57 22.25
CA ILE A 110 11.59 4.53 21.56
C ILE A 110 11.98 4.99 20.16
N ILE A 111 13.22 4.70 19.77
CA ILE A 111 13.67 4.85 18.38
C ILE A 111 14.04 3.46 17.84
N ILE A 112 13.42 3.03 16.75
CA ILE A 112 13.82 1.86 15.95
C ILE A 112 14.52 2.41 14.70
N ARG A 113 15.82 2.13 14.55
CA ARG A 113 16.66 2.75 13.53
C ARG A 113 17.44 1.71 12.73
N GLY A 114 17.24 1.69 11.41
CA GLY A 114 18.12 0.97 10.48
C GLY A 114 19.26 1.83 9.96
N LYS A 115 19.94 1.36 8.91
CA LYS A 115 21.05 2.08 8.24
C LYS A 115 20.66 2.74 6.92
N GLY A 116 19.37 2.69 6.58
CA GLY A 116 18.76 3.21 5.36
C GLY A 116 17.75 2.21 4.84
N LYS A 117 16.64 2.68 4.23
CA LYS A 117 15.61 1.79 3.67
C LYS A 117 16.18 0.75 2.69
N ASP A 118 17.20 1.11 1.91
CA ASP A 118 17.84 0.19 0.96
C ASP A 118 18.95 -0.68 1.58
N LYS A 119 19.22 -0.53 2.88
CA LYS A 119 20.33 -1.19 3.60
C LYS A 119 19.85 -2.12 4.70
N THR A 120 18.83 -1.73 5.46
CA THR A 120 18.25 -2.57 6.52
C THR A 120 16.88 -3.06 6.06
N ILE A 121 16.81 -4.36 5.72
CA ILE A 121 15.61 -4.99 5.18
C ILE A 121 15.13 -6.09 6.12
N LEU A 122 13.90 -5.95 6.62
CA LEU A 122 13.21 -6.93 7.45
C LEU A 122 12.24 -7.72 6.56
N ASN A 123 12.65 -8.91 6.12
CA ASN A 123 11.90 -9.76 5.20
C ASN A 123 11.06 -10.79 5.97
N PHE A 124 9.75 -10.78 5.77
CA PHE A 124 8.77 -11.66 6.41
C PHE A 124 8.19 -12.70 5.45
N SER A 125 8.81 -12.96 4.30
CA SER A 125 8.34 -13.95 3.31
C SER A 125 8.13 -15.36 3.89
N ASN A 126 8.83 -15.68 4.98
CA ASN A 126 8.76 -16.96 5.71
C ASN A 126 8.04 -16.85 7.07
N GLN A 127 7.22 -15.82 7.29
CA GLN A 127 6.50 -15.60 8.54
C GLN A 127 5.62 -16.81 8.90
N ILE A 128 5.82 -17.40 10.07
CA ILE A 128 5.03 -18.54 10.59
C ILE A 128 4.07 -18.12 11.71
N SER A 129 4.35 -17.01 12.40
CA SER A 129 3.54 -16.48 13.50
C SER A 129 3.34 -14.97 13.41
N GLY A 130 2.17 -14.50 13.85
CA GLY A 130 1.71 -13.13 13.67
C GLY A 130 1.30 -12.84 12.22
N ALA A 131 0.64 -11.70 12.03
CA ALA A 131 0.28 -11.19 10.70
C ALA A 131 1.13 -9.96 10.35
N GLU A 132 1.48 -9.15 11.35
CA GLU A 132 2.19 -7.90 11.14
C GLU A 132 3.71 -8.10 11.03
N GLY A 133 4.43 -7.20 10.35
CA GLY A 133 5.89 -7.17 10.40
C GLY A 133 6.37 -6.55 11.71
N ILE A 134 6.06 -5.26 11.88
CA ILE A 134 6.26 -4.53 13.14
C ILE A 134 4.89 -4.11 13.70
N LYS A 135 4.68 -4.33 14.99
CA LYS A 135 3.48 -3.90 15.71
C LYS A 135 3.86 -3.08 16.94
N VAL A 136 3.34 -1.86 17.03
CA VAL A 136 3.49 -1.00 18.21
C VAL A 136 2.12 -0.67 18.79
N THR A 137 1.92 -0.87 20.08
CA THR A 137 0.67 -0.54 20.77
C THR A 137 0.91 0.27 22.04
N ASN A 138 -0.05 1.14 22.39
CA ASN A 138 -0.10 1.85 23.67
C ASN A 138 1.20 2.60 24.00
N GLY A 139 1.71 3.40 23.06
CA GLY A 139 3.02 4.03 23.18
C GLY A 139 2.99 5.55 23.12
N LYS A 140 4.11 6.18 23.49
CA LYS A 140 4.33 7.62 23.29
C LYS A 140 5.69 7.89 22.66
N ASN A 141 5.78 8.85 21.76
CA ASN A 141 7.04 9.29 21.14
C ASN A 141 7.84 8.14 20.55
N ILE A 142 7.26 7.46 19.56
CA ILE A 142 7.88 6.32 18.88
C ILE A 142 8.38 6.78 17.52
N THR A 143 9.62 6.46 17.18
CA THR A 143 10.19 6.76 15.86
C THR A 143 10.65 5.46 15.20
N LEU A 144 10.17 5.20 13.99
CA LEU A 144 10.73 4.19 13.09
C LEU A 144 11.45 4.93 11.97
N GLN A 145 12.71 4.59 11.73
CA GLN A 145 13.50 5.26 10.70
C GLN A 145 14.47 4.34 9.96
N ASP A 146 14.70 4.68 8.69
CA ASP A 146 15.81 4.18 7.89
C ASP A 146 15.81 2.65 7.69
N LEU A 147 14.65 2.05 7.43
CA LEU A 147 14.48 0.60 7.26
C LEU A 147 13.37 0.24 6.26
N THR A 148 13.39 -0.99 5.78
CA THR A 148 12.32 -1.59 4.97
C THR A 148 11.69 -2.79 5.69
N VAL A 149 10.36 -2.91 5.62
CA VAL A 149 9.60 -4.13 5.97
C VAL A 149 9.03 -4.74 4.68
N GLN A 150 9.32 -6.02 4.43
CA GLN A 150 8.93 -6.73 3.21
C GLN A 150 8.08 -7.96 3.48
N ASP A 151 7.14 -8.22 2.57
CA ASP A 151 6.50 -9.53 2.36
C ASP A 151 5.84 -10.14 3.60
N THR A 152 5.23 -9.31 4.44
CA THR A 152 4.43 -9.74 5.60
C THR A 152 3.17 -10.46 5.16
N LYS A 153 2.69 -11.39 6.00
CA LYS A 153 1.41 -12.09 5.75
C LYS A 153 0.20 -11.16 5.82
N GLY A 154 0.22 -10.23 6.76
CA GLY A 154 -0.74 -9.15 6.95
C GLY A 154 -0.03 -7.80 6.89
N ASP A 155 -0.45 -6.84 7.72
CA ASP A 155 0.02 -5.45 7.66
C ASP A 155 1.54 -5.32 7.84
N ALA A 156 2.22 -4.43 7.12
CA ALA A 156 3.67 -4.34 7.23
C ALA A 156 4.08 -3.70 8.57
N ILE A 157 3.62 -2.48 8.82
CA ILE A 157 3.92 -1.75 10.06
C ILE A 157 2.64 -1.17 10.65
N LYS A 158 2.18 -1.76 11.75
CA LYS A 158 0.97 -1.33 12.45
C LYS A 158 1.29 -0.62 13.75
N THR A 159 0.74 0.57 13.94
CA THR A 159 0.86 1.31 15.20
C THR A 159 -0.53 1.70 15.69
N GLN A 160 -0.86 1.36 16.94
CA GLN A 160 -2.19 1.60 17.49
C GLN A 160 -2.13 2.22 18.88
N PHE A 161 -2.98 3.21 19.15
CA PHE A 161 -2.96 3.94 20.43
C PHE A 161 -1.59 4.55 20.75
N VAL A 162 -0.93 5.13 19.73
CA VAL A 162 0.36 5.80 19.89
C VAL A 162 0.16 7.32 19.80
N ASP A 163 0.70 8.05 20.79
CA ASP A 163 0.78 9.51 20.76
C ASP A 163 2.21 9.94 20.37
N GLY A 164 2.39 10.58 19.23
CA GLY A 164 3.71 10.97 18.74
C GLY A 164 4.42 9.84 17.98
N ILE A 165 3.77 9.27 16.95
CA ILE A 165 4.40 8.29 16.06
C ILE A 165 5.07 8.98 14.87
N LYS A 166 6.32 8.62 14.58
CA LYS A 166 7.10 9.14 13.44
C LYS A 166 7.59 7.99 12.57
N PHE A 167 7.29 8.05 11.27
CA PHE A 167 7.87 7.21 10.24
C PHE A 167 8.77 8.10 9.38
N LEU A 168 10.08 7.87 9.41
CA LEU A 168 11.08 8.71 8.73
C LEU A 168 11.92 7.84 7.78
N ASN A 169 11.80 8.06 6.47
CA ASN A 169 12.56 7.27 5.49
C ASN A 169 12.35 5.74 5.65
N VAL A 170 11.08 5.33 5.82
CA VAL A 170 10.68 3.93 5.99
C VAL A 170 9.99 3.43 4.73
N LYS A 171 10.26 2.18 4.34
CA LYS A 171 9.57 1.53 3.23
C LYS A 171 8.80 0.29 3.68
N ALA A 172 7.57 0.13 3.18
CA ALA A 172 6.78 -1.08 3.30
C ALA A 172 6.49 -1.64 1.90
N GLU A 173 6.83 -2.91 1.63
CA GLU A 173 6.55 -3.47 0.30
C GLU A 173 6.24 -4.97 0.26
N TRP A 174 5.43 -5.34 -0.73
CA TRP A 174 5.30 -6.73 -1.17
C TRP A 174 6.03 -6.92 -2.50
N THR A 175 7.12 -7.69 -2.47
CA THR A 175 8.05 -7.79 -3.60
C THR A 175 7.42 -8.52 -4.78
N ARG A 176 6.43 -9.39 -4.53
CA ARG A 176 5.63 -10.07 -5.56
C ARG A 176 4.73 -9.14 -6.40
N GLY A 177 4.69 -7.85 -6.07
CA GLY A 177 3.80 -6.87 -6.69
C GLY A 177 2.34 -7.06 -6.28
N ALA A 178 1.43 -6.41 -7.02
CA ALA A 178 0.01 -6.41 -6.73
C ALA A 178 -0.60 -7.82 -6.64
N ASN A 179 -1.06 -8.19 -5.45
CA ASN A 179 -1.65 -9.50 -5.18
C ASN A 179 -2.67 -9.40 -4.04
N SER A 180 -3.84 -10.03 -4.22
CA SER A 180 -4.89 -10.03 -3.21
C SER A 180 -4.55 -10.82 -1.94
N LYS A 181 -3.42 -11.55 -1.92
CA LYS A 181 -2.88 -12.25 -0.75
C LYS A 181 -1.80 -11.45 -0.02
N ASN A 182 -1.47 -10.25 -0.47
CA ASN A 182 -0.59 -9.35 0.26
C ASN A 182 -1.31 -8.81 1.50
N GLY A 183 -0.54 -8.29 2.45
CA GLY A 183 -1.10 -7.57 3.59
C GLY A 183 -1.97 -6.39 3.16
N GLY A 184 -2.90 -6.01 4.04
CA GLY A 184 -3.84 -4.93 3.76
C GLY A 184 -3.13 -3.59 3.71
N TYR A 185 -2.33 -3.29 4.74
CA TYR A 185 -1.78 -1.96 4.94
C TYR A 185 -0.25 -1.96 5.04
N GLY A 186 0.42 -1.03 4.32
CA GLY A 186 1.87 -0.84 4.42
C GLY A 186 2.26 -0.12 5.71
N LEU A 187 2.12 1.20 5.74
CA LEU A 187 2.19 1.98 6.97
C LEU A 187 0.78 2.14 7.54
N TYR A 188 0.57 1.77 8.79
CA TYR A 188 -0.76 1.69 9.40
C TYR A 188 -0.81 2.26 10.83
N PRO A 189 -0.66 3.59 11.01
CA PRO A 189 -1.16 4.27 12.20
C PRO A 189 -2.68 4.26 12.27
N VAL A 190 -3.20 3.77 13.39
CA VAL A 190 -4.64 3.73 13.67
C VAL A 190 -4.93 4.09 15.11
N GLN A 191 -5.93 4.94 15.35
CA GLN A 191 -6.23 5.44 16.69
C GLN A 191 -5.00 6.11 17.35
N CYS A 192 -4.22 6.83 16.55
CA CYS A 192 -3.03 7.55 16.97
C CYS A 192 -3.28 9.06 17.05
N SER A 193 -2.44 9.76 17.80
CA SER A 193 -2.34 11.22 17.74
C SER A 193 -0.92 11.66 17.42
N ASN A 194 -0.78 12.85 16.82
CA ASN A 194 0.53 13.43 16.51
C ASN A 194 1.35 12.50 15.61
N VAL A 195 0.82 12.26 14.40
CA VAL A 195 1.37 11.34 13.40
C VAL A 195 2.22 12.11 12.41
N LEU A 196 3.48 11.71 12.25
CA LEU A 196 4.37 12.21 11.20
C LEU A 196 4.81 11.06 10.29
N ILE A 197 4.56 11.20 8.99
CA ILE A 197 5.07 10.31 7.94
C ILE A 197 5.85 11.20 6.96
N ASP A 198 7.16 10.98 6.87
CA ASP A 198 8.06 11.81 6.06
C ASP A 198 9.07 10.95 5.29
N GLY A 199 9.17 11.17 3.98
CA GLY A 199 10.14 10.46 3.14
C GLY A 199 9.86 8.96 2.97
N CYS A 200 8.63 8.51 3.20
CA CYS A 200 8.29 7.09 3.26
C CYS A 200 7.84 6.52 1.90
N GLU A 201 7.96 5.20 1.75
CA GLU A 201 7.51 4.50 0.55
C GLU A 201 6.58 3.33 0.88
N ALA A 202 5.54 3.14 0.07
CA ALA A 202 4.66 1.99 0.20
C ALA A 202 4.26 1.39 -1.14
N ARG A 203 4.42 0.06 -1.26
CA ARG A 203 4.18 -0.67 -2.51
C ARG A 203 3.49 -2.01 -2.34
N GLY A 204 2.48 -2.28 -3.17
CA GLY A 204 1.88 -3.62 -3.31
C GLY A 204 0.86 -3.97 -2.23
N ALA A 205 0.44 -3.04 -1.39
CA ALA A 205 -0.57 -3.27 -0.37
C ALA A 205 -1.93 -3.63 -1.00
N SER A 206 -2.59 -4.66 -0.47
CA SER A 206 -3.89 -5.13 -0.99
C SER A 206 -5.07 -4.25 -0.58
N ASP A 207 -4.85 -3.31 0.34
CA ASP A 207 -5.78 -2.25 0.69
C ASP A 207 -5.15 -0.87 0.46
N ALA A 208 -4.30 -0.39 1.37
CA ALA A 208 -3.66 0.93 1.24
C ALA A 208 -2.16 0.89 1.52
N GLY A 209 -1.38 1.58 0.68
CA GLY A 209 0.07 1.67 0.85
C GLY A 209 0.41 2.41 2.14
N ILE A 210 -0.04 3.66 2.24
CA ILE A 210 0.06 4.48 3.44
C ILE A 210 -1.36 4.74 3.94
N TYR A 211 -1.71 4.18 5.09
CA TYR A 211 -3.03 4.29 5.69
C TYR A 211 -2.92 5.03 7.02
N VAL A 212 -3.77 6.03 7.25
CA VAL A 212 -3.91 6.70 8.54
C VAL A 212 -5.39 6.69 8.92
N GLY A 213 -5.74 5.87 9.92
CA GLY A 213 -7.14 5.63 10.28
C GLY A 213 -7.47 6.11 11.69
N GLN A 214 -8.67 6.66 11.88
CA GLN A 214 -9.22 7.01 13.20
C GLN A 214 -8.24 7.82 14.06
N SER A 215 -7.41 8.65 13.44
CA SER A 215 -6.27 9.34 14.06
C SER A 215 -6.46 10.85 14.01
N LYS A 216 -5.58 11.60 14.69
CA LYS A 216 -5.63 13.07 14.70
C LYS A 216 -4.28 13.76 14.73
N TYR A 217 -4.21 14.96 14.15
CA TYR A 217 -2.98 15.76 14.02
C TYR A 217 -1.93 15.00 13.21
N ILE A 218 -2.13 15.00 11.89
CA ILE A 218 -1.41 14.15 10.94
C ILE A 218 -0.66 15.03 9.95
N ILE A 219 0.62 14.75 9.77
CA ILE A 219 1.43 15.31 8.69
C ILE A 219 1.97 14.13 7.88
N LEU A 220 1.59 14.05 6.60
CA LEU A 220 2.07 13.06 5.65
C LEU A 220 2.68 13.79 4.45
N LYS A 221 4.01 13.71 4.32
CA LYS A 221 4.75 14.44 3.30
C LYS A 221 5.93 13.72 2.69
N ASN A 222 6.41 14.23 1.56
CA ASN A 222 7.59 13.75 0.83
C ASN A 222 7.58 12.23 0.56
N SER A 223 6.41 11.61 0.49
CA SER A 223 6.26 10.16 0.46
C SER A 223 5.77 9.66 -0.90
N LYS A 224 6.06 8.40 -1.20
CA LYS A 224 5.69 7.77 -2.47
C LYS A 224 4.86 6.51 -2.24
N ALA A 225 3.65 6.49 -2.80
CA ALA A 225 2.79 5.32 -2.78
C ALA A 225 2.50 4.83 -4.20
N TYR A 226 2.82 3.57 -4.49
CA TYR A 226 2.67 3.02 -5.83
C TYR A 226 2.33 1.53 -5.87
N GLU A 227 1.60 1.10 -6.90
CA GLU A 227 1.18 -0.31 -7.09
C GLU A 227 0.33 -0.88 -5.94
N ASN A 228 -0.36 -0.01 -5.20
CA ASN A 228 -1.32 -0.39 -4.16
C ASN A 228 -2.76 -0.36 -4.72
N VAL A 229 -3.73 -0.82 -3.93
CA VAL A 229 -5.13 -0.50 -4.25
C VAL A 229 -5.36 0.99 -4.00
N ALA A 230 -5.33 1.47 -2.77
CA ALA A 230 -5.21 2.89 -2.45
C ALA A 230 -3.74 3.25 -2.23
N GLY A 231 -3.27 4.34 -2.84
CA GLY A 231 -1.92 4.84 -2.58
C GLY A 231 -1.81 5.36 -1.15
N ILE A 232 -2.53 6.44 -0.87
CA ILE A 232 -2.64 7.07 0.44
C ILE A 232 -4.11 7.06 0.86
N GLU A 233 -4.38 6.71 2.12
CA GLU A 233 -5.71 6.73 2.70
C GLU A 233 -5.71 7.47 4.04
N ILE A 234 -6.60 8.45 4.16
CA ILE A 234 -6.94 9.15 5.41
C ILE A 234 -8.37 8.74 5.77
N GLU A 235 -8.51 7.78 6.67
CA GLU A 235 -9.79 7.16 7.03
C GLU A 235 -10.27 7.71 8.38
N ASN A 236 -11.49 8.24 8.45
CA ASN A 236 -12.16 8.67 9.68
C ASN A 236 -11.24 9.50 10.59
N SER A 237 -10.37 10.34 10.02
CA SER A 237 -9.28 11.01 10.75
C SER A 237 -9.45 12.54 10.74
N LEU A 238 -8.90 13.21 11.75
CA LEU A 238 -9.11 14.65 11.98
C LEU A 238 -7.79 15.44 11.89
N TYR A 239 -7.82 16.63 11.28
CA TYR A 239 -6.67 17.53 11.22
C TYR A 239 -5.46 16.88 10.52
N ALA A 240 -5.52 16.76 9.20
CA ALA A 240 -4.50 16.08 8.41
C ALA A 240 -4.00 16.95 7.25
N ASP A 241 -2.68 17.09 7.15
CA ASP A 241 -2.00 17.66 6.00
C ASP A 241 -1.31 16.56 5.20
N VAL A 242 -1.70 16.42 3.93
CA VAL A 242 -1.17 15.44 2.98
C VAL A 242 -0.58 16.20 1.79
N PHE A 243 0.74 16.33 1.74
CA PHE A 243 1.39 17.20 0.75
C PHE A 243 2.77 16.77 0.29
N ASP A 244 3.22 17.26 -0.85
CA ASP A 244 4.53 16.91 -1.45
C ASP A 244 4.71 15.40 -1.69
N ASN A 245 3.61 14.66 -1.89
CA ASN A 245 3.65 13.22 -2.12
C ASN A 245 3.51 12.87 -3.60
N GLU A 246 4.03 11.70 -3.98
CA GLU A 246 3.79 11.07 -5.27
C GLU A 246 2.89 9.84 -5.10
N ALA A 247 1.67 9.91 -5.65
CA ALA A 247 0.74 8.78 -5.68
C ALA A 247 0.57 8.33 -7.14
N THR A 248 1.18 7.20 -7.50
CA THR A 248 1.25 6.75 -8.89
C THR A 248 1.06 5.26 -9.08
N ASN A 249 0.46 4.86 -10.21
CA ASN A 249 0.24 3.45 -10.54
C ASN A 249 -0.48 2.66 -9.42
N ASN A 250 -1.34 3.31 -8.64
CA ASN A 250 -2.28 2.64 -7.73
C ASN A 250 -3.63 2.38 -8.44
N THR A 251 -4.60 1.77 -7.78
CA THR A 251 -5.99 1.77 -8.27
C THR A 251 -6.66 3.13 -8.04
N GLY A 252 -6.50 3.65 -6.83
CA GLY A 252 -6.85 5.01 -6.41
C GLY A 252 -5.63 5.70 -5.82
N GLY A 253 -5.42 6.98 -6.13
CA GLY A 253 -4.26 7.75 -5.66
C GLY A 253 -4.33 8.11 -4.18
N ILE A 254 -5.13 9.13 -3.84
CA ILE A 254 -5.33 9.61 -2.46
C ILE A 254 -6.81 9.56 -2.11
N LEU A 255 -7.15 8.86 -1.03
CA LEU A 255 -8.52 8.65 -0.57
C LEU A 255 -8.70 9.32 0.81
N VAL A 256 -9.72 10.17 0.94
CA VAL A 256 -10.09 10.85 2.19
C VAL A 256 -11.51 10.46 2.53
N PHE A 257 -11.67 9.38 3.30
CA PHE A 257 -12.94 8.66 3.46
C PHE A 257 -13.37 8.59 4.93
N ASP A 258 -14.68 8.70 5.15
CA ASP A 258 -15.32 8.31 6.39
C ASP A 258 -16.19 7.08 6.13
N LEU A 259 -16.01 6.02 6.92
CA LEU A 259 -16.77 4.77 6.87
C LEU A 259 -17.61 4.57 8.15
N PRO A 260 -18.77 3.91 8.04
CA PRO A 260 -19.61 3.60 9.20
C PRO A 260 -18.99 2.51 10.09
N ASP A 261 -19.58 2.28 11.27
CA ASP A 261 -19.26 1.14 12.14
C ASP A 261 -17.86 1.15 12.78
N LEU A 262 -17.14 2.29 12.75
CA LEU A 262 -15.81 2.49 13.36
C LEU A 262 -15.88 3.17 14.74
N ILE A 263 -14.79 3.24 15.51
CA ILE A 263 -14.82 3.93 16.82
C ILE A 263 -14.88 5.44 16.59
N GLN A 264 -14.00 5.97 15.74
CA GLN A 264 -14.09 7.34 15.26
C GLN A 264 -15.03 7.36 14.05
N LYS A 265 -16.19 8.00 14.18
CA LYS A 265 -17.25 8.01 13.15
C LYS A 265 -17.08 9.09 12.09
N LYS A 266 -16.31 10.13 12.42
CA LYS A 266 -16.20 11.36 11.65
C LYS A 266 -14.73 11.74 11.52
N GLY A 267 -14.30 11.94 10.28
CA GLY A 267 -13.08 12.64 9.93
C GLY A 267 -13.36 14.09 9.54
N GLY A 268 -12.30 14.76 9.10
CA GLY A 268 -12.37 16.11 8.55
C GLY A 268 -11.25 17.03 8.96
N TYR A 269 -11.30 18.26 8.45
CA TYR A 269 -10.19 19.20 8.50
C TYR A 269 -8.95 18.59 7.84
N VAL A 270 -9.11 18.18 6.58
CA VAL A 270 -8.06 17.53 5.79
C VAL A 270 -7.65 18.44 4.66
N ARG A 271 -6.35 18.67 4.50
CA ARG A 271 -5.76 19.42 3.39
C ARG A 271 -4.93 18.49 2.55
N VAL A 272 -5.28 18.34 1.27
CA VAL A 272 -4.55 17.56 0.29
C VAL A 272 -3.96 18.53 -0.73
N PHE A 273 -2.66 18.80 -0.66
CA PHE A 273 -2.07 19.85 -1.49
C PHE A 273 -0.67 19.58 -2.00
N ASN A 274 -0.29 20.22 -3.12
CA ASN A 274 1.01 20.06 -3.75
C ASN A 274 1.44 18.60 -4.00
N ASN A 275 0.49 17.69 -4.20
CA ASN A 275 0.78 16.30 -4.52
C ASN A 275 0.85 16.10 -6.04
N HIS A 276 1.67 15.12 -6.45
CA HIS A 276 1.67 14.60 -7.80
C HIS A 276 0.88 13.28 -7.83
N VAL A 277 -0.37 13.36 -8.28
CA VAL A 277 -1.31 12.23 -8.31
C VAL A 277 -1.54 11.80 -9.74
N HIS A 278 -0.80 10.79 -10.20
CA HIS A 278 -0.75 10.48 -11.63
C HIS A 278 -0.82 9.00 -11.98
N HIS A 279 -1.42 8.69 -13.13
CA HIS A 279 -1.44 7.34 -13.69
C HIS A 279 -1.92 6.25 -12.72
N ASN A 280 -2.82 6.56 -11.78
CA ASN A 280 -3.39 5.59 -10.84
C ASN A 280 -4.40 4.69 -11.56
N ASN A 281 -3.91 3.85 -12.46
CA ASN A 281 -4.67 3.03 -13.40
C ASN A 281 -4.49 1.53 -13.14
N HIS A 282 -3.85 1.16 -12.03
CA HIS A 282 -3.59 -0.23 -11.69
C HIS A 282 -4.91 -0.96 -11.45
N VAL A 283 -4.97 -2.25 -11.82
CA VAL A 283 -6.16 -3.06 -11.58
C VAL A 283 -6.39 -3.21 -10.08
N ASN A 284 -7.63 -3.00 -9.62
CA ASN A 284 -8.02 -3.26 -8.24
C ASN A 284 -7.83 -4.74 -7.90
N PHE A 285 -7.03 -5.02 -6.87
CA PHE A 285 -6.70 -6.36 -6.39
C PHE A 285 -7.08 -6.56 -4.93
N ALA A 286 -7.96 -5.72 -4.39
CA ALA A 286 -8.41 -5.85 -3.01
C ALA A 286 -9.09 -7.20 -2.77
N PRO A 287 -8.95 -7.78 -1.57
CA PRO A 287 -9.73 -8.94 -1.17
C PRO A 287 -11.24 -8.69 -1.34
N LYS A 288 -11.99 -9.73 -1.71
CA LYS A 288 -13.45 -9.63 -1.83
C LYS A 288 -14.05 -9.27 -0.49
N GLY A 289 -14.93 -8.27 -0.49
CA GLY A 289 -15.62 -7.77 0.71
C GLY A 289 -15.07 -6.45 1.22
N ASN A 290 -13.81 -6.10 0.93
CA ASN A 290 -13.24 -4.81 1.31
C ASN A 290 -13.92 -3.68 0.56
N VAL A 291 -14.19 -2.56 1.26
CA VAL A 291 -14.85 -1.39 0.69
C VAL A 291 -13.99 -0.75 -0.40
N VAL A 292 -12.67 -0.70 -0.21
CA VAL A 292 -11.72 -0.19 -1.21
C VAL A 292 -11.78 -0.98 -2.53
N GLY A 293 -12.26 -2.23 -2.50
CA GLY A 293 -12.50 -3.05 -3.69
C GLY A 293 -13.56 -2.48 -4.63
N LYS A 294 -14.35 -1.49 -4.18
CA LYS A 294 -15.31 -0.75 -5.01
C LYS A 294 -14.70 0.46 -5.71
N VAL A 295 -13.51 0.91 -5.31
CA VAL A 295 -12.81 2.04 -5.94
C VAL A 295 -12.49 1.67 -7.40
N PRO A 296 -13.01 2.42 -8.38
CA PRO A 296 -12.70 2.16 -9.76
C PRO A 296 -11.23 2.51 -10.03
N LEU A 297 -10.51 1.61 -10.69
CA LEU A 297 -9.18 1.93 -11.20
C LEU A 297 -9.22 3.20 -12.06
N GLY A 298 -8.19 4.02 -11.99
CA GLY A 298 -8.18 5.32 -12.65
C GLY A 298 -8.74 6.44 -11.78
N THR A 299 -8.77 6.27 -10.45
CA THR A 299 -9.18 7.33 -9.52
C THR A 299 -7.96 8.10 -9.06
N GLY A 300 -7.94 9.43 -9.24
CA GLY A 300 -6.89 10.29 -8.70
C GLY A 300 -7.09 10.52 -7.21
N ILE A 301 -7.97 11.46 -6.87
CA ILE A 301 -8.36 11.80 -5.50
C ILE A 301 -9.83 11.43 -5.32
N MET A 302 -10.21 10.86 -4.17
CA MET A 302 -11.61 10.68 -3.82
C MET A 302 -11.86 11.18 -2.39
N ILE A 303 -12.98 11.86 -2.21
CA ILE A 303 -13.54 12.28 -0.93
C ILE A 303 -14.84 11.52 -0.75
N LEU A 304 -14.95 10.69 0.29
CA LEU A 304 -16.12 9.87 0.57
C LEU A 304 -16.67 10.22 1.95
N ALA A 305 -17.82 10.90 1.98
CA ALA A 305 -18.52 11.29 3.21
C ALA A 305 -17.73 12.16 4.22
N THR A 306 -16.46 12.48 3.97
CA THR A 306 -15.65 13.32 4.86
C THR A 306 -15.97 14.80 4.67
N ASN A 307 -15.89 15.56 5.77
CA ASN A 307 -16.25 16.97 5.84
C ASN A 307 -15.03 17.88 6.03
N HIS A 308 -15.12 19.15 5.63
CA HIS A 308 -14.03 20.14 5.80
C HIS A 308 -12.75 19.64 5.12
N VAL A 309 -12.79 19.52 3.78
CA VAL A 309 -11.68 19.01 2.98
C VAL A 309 -11.27 20.03 1.93
N ASP A 310 -10.01 20.45 1.98
CA ASP A 310 -9.40 21.31 0.96
C ASP A 310 -8.50 20.46 0.06
N VAL A 311 -8.73 20.48 -1.25
CA VAL A 311 -7.89 19.85 -2.27
C VAL A 311 -7.35 20.93 -3.18
N PHE A 312 -6.06 21.26 -3.07
CA PHE A 312 -5.51 22.40 -3.80
C PHE A 312 -4.06 22.27 -4.26
N ASP A 313 -3.69 23.02 -5.30
CA ASP A 313 -2.33 23.04 -5.85
C ASP A 313 -1.77 21.65 -6.24
N ASN A 314 -2.64 20.65 -6.48
CA ASN A 314 -2.20 19.31 -6.88
C ASN A 314 -2.05 19.22 -8.40
N LYS A 315 -1.12 18.38 -8.85
CA LYS A 315 -1.05 17.91 -10.25
C LYS A 315 -1.75 16.57 -10.36
N ILE A 316 -2.92 16.54 -11.00
CA ILE A 316 -3.80 15.37 -11.09
C ILE A 316 -3.86 14.90 -12.55
N ILE A 317 -3.00 13.94 -12.89
CA ILE A 317 -2.58 13.69 -14.28
C ILE A 317 -2.87 12.23 -14.70
N ASN A 318 -3.55 12.02 -15.82
CA ASN A 318 -3.73 10.70 -16.45
C ASN A 318 -4.36 9.61 -15.56
N ASN A 319 -5.24 10.00 -14.64
CA ASN A 319 -6.10 9.07 -13.90
C ASN A 319 -7.34 8.72 -14.75
N LYS A 320 -7.39 7.50 -15.29
CA LYS A 320 -8.26 7.09 -16.41
C LYS A 320 -9.76 7.25 -16.19
N THR A 321 -10.25 7.13 -14.96
CA THR A 321 -11.68 7.13 -14.66
C THR A 321 -12.12 8.47 -14.11
N VAL A 322 -11.46 9.01 -13.10
CA VAL A 322 -11.84 10.29 -12.49
C VAL A 322 -10.60 10.96 -11.89
N GLY A 323 -10.49 12.28 -12.06
CA GLY A 323 -9.42 13.07 -11.45
C GLY A 323 -9.70 13.28 -9.96
N THR A 324 -10.82 13.92 -9.64
CA THR A 324 -11.31 14.12 -8.27
C THR A 324 -12.76 13.68 -8.18
N ALA A 325 -13.08 12.78 -7.24
CA ALA A 325 -14.44 12.35 -6.94
C ALA A 325 -14.87 12.88 -5.58
N ILE A 326 -16.07 13.47 -5.51
CA ILE A 326 -16.70 13.93 -4.27
C ILE A 326 -18.00 13.14 -4.14
N VAL A 327 -18.09 12.26 -3.15
CA VAL A 327 -19.18 11.29 -3.09
C VAL A 327 -19.69 11.06 -1.67
N SER A 328 -20.99 10.88 -1.53
CA SER A 328 -21.66 10.34 -0.37
C SER A 328 -21.45 8.83 -0.27
N TYR A 329 -21.45 8.31 0.96
CA TYR A 329 -21.45 6.87 1.20
C TYR A 329 -22.64 6.14 0.59
N TYR A 330 -23.77 6.82 0.36
CA TYR A 330 -24.94 6.24 -0.30
C TYR A 330 -24.64 5.71 -1.71
N ILE A 331 -23.64 6.28 -2.41
CA ILE A 331 -23.23 5.76 -3.72
C ILE A 331 -22.74 4.31 -3.65
N THR A 332 -22.24 3.87 -2.49
CA THR A 332 -21.77 2.50 -2.29
C THR A 332 -22.90 1.48 -2.27
N GLU A 333 -24.13 1.94 -2.01
CA GLU A 333 -25.35 1.16 -1.75
C GLU A 333 -25.20 0.10 -0.65
N ASN A 334 -24.21 0.27 0.22
CA ASN A 334 -24.13 -0.52 1.44
C ASN A 334 -25.16 0.00 2.45
N PRO A 335 -25.81 -0.89 3.20
CA PRO A 335 -26.66 -0.46 4.30
C PRO A 335 -25.82 0.29 5.35
N ILE A 336 -26.35 1.40 5.84
CA ILE A 336 -25.82 2.10 7.01
C ILE A 336 -26.61 1.61 8.21
N LYS A 337 -25.95 0.91 9.14
CA LYS A 337 -26.56 0.46 10.40
C LYS A 337 -26.27 1.41 11.56
N ASP A 338 -25.20 2.18 11.41
CA ASP A 338 -24.72 3.15 12.37
C ASP A 338 -25.52 4.45 12.31
N SER A 339 -26.37 4.69 13.30
CA SER A 339 -27.19 5.91 13.38
C SER A 339 -26.39 7.18 13.67
N THR A 340 -25.12 7.04 14.07
CA THR A 340 -24.24 8.18 14.39
C THR A 340 -23.33 8.56 13.23
N TYR A 341 -23.30 7.75 12.17
CA TYR A 341 -22.51 8.00 10.98
C TYR A 341 -23.14 9.08 10.10
N TYR A 342 -22.32 10.02 9.62
CA TYR A 342 -22.74 11.06 8.69
C TYR A 342 -22.27 10.71 7.27
N PRO A 343 -23.18 10.37 6.33
CA PRO A 343 -22.80 9.79 5.05
C PRO A 343 -22.57 10.81 3.93
N PHE A 344 -22.63 12.11 4.20
CA PHE A 344 -22.58 13.16 3.17
C PHE A 344 -21.27 13.95 3.27
N PRO A 345 -20.58 14.22 2.15
CA PRO A 345 -19.49 15.17 2.15
C PRO A 345 -20.04 16.60 2.23
N THR A 346 -19.49 17.42 3.13
CA THR A 346 -19.83 18.84 3.23
C THR A 346 -18.61 19.70 3.55
N GLN A 347 -18.65 20.97 3.16
CA GLN A 347 -17.53 21.91 3.26
C GLN A 347 -16.28 21.37 2.54
N VAL A 348 -16.42 21.08 1.26
CA VAL A 348 -15.32 20.62 0.41
C VAL A 348 -14.94 21.74 -0.54
N ASN A 349 -13.65 22.09 -0.57
CA ASN A 349 -13.11 23.07 -1.50
C ASN A 349 -12.08 22.43 -2.43
N VAL A 350 -12.25 22.57 -3.75
CA VAL A 350 -11.34 22.02 -4.77
C VAL A 350 -10.85 23.15 -5.66
N TYR A 351 -9.61 23.59 -5.47
CA TYR A 351 -9.12 24.82 -6.11
C TYR A 351 -7.66 24.80 -6.53
N ASN A 352 -7.30 25.59 -7.53
CA ASN A 352 -5.91 25.72 -8.03
C ASN A 352 -5.23 24.40 -8.45
N ASN A 353 -5.98 23.32 -8.66
CA ASN A 353 -5.41 22.06 -9.13
C ASN A 353 -5.18 22.13 -10.64
N THR A 354 -4.22 21.36 -11.12
CA THR A 354 -3.99 21.15 -12.55
C THR A 354 -4.46 19.77 -12.96
N TYR A 355 -5.43 19.71 -13.88
CA TYR A 355 -5.92 18.46 -14.43
C TYR A 355 -5.37 18.20 -15.83
N GLU A 356 -5.00 16.96 -16.07
CA GLU A 356 -4.68 16.48 -17.42
C GLU A 356 -5.11 15.03 -17.53
N ARG A 357 -5.63 14.64 -18.70
CA ARG A 357 -5.96 13.25 -18.99
C ARG A 357 -5.97 12.98 -20.48
N GLU A 358 -5.28 11.93 -20.89
CA GLU A 358 -5.40 11.37 -22.23
C GLU A 358 -6.86 11.02 -22.58
N ARG A 359 -7.22 11.13 -23.86
CA ARG A 359 -8.58 10.85 -24.34
C ARG A 359 -8.88 9.35 -24.35
N THR A 360 -9.17 8.79 -23.18
CA THR A 360 -9.48 7.37 -22.96
C THR A 360 -10.88 7.19 -22.34
N LYS A 361 -11.46 6.00 -22.54
CA LYS A 361 -12.67 5.60 -21.82
C LYS A 361 -12.33 5.30 -20.35
N ALA A 362 -13.26 5.57 -19.44
CA ALA A 362 -13.22 5.06 -18.07
C ALA A 362 -13.13 3.53 -18.04
N THR A 363 -12.75 2.97 -16.88
CA THR A 363 -12.77 1.52 -16.68
C THR A 363 -14.18 0.94 -16.85
N MET A 364 -14.29 -0.28 -17.40
CA MET A 364 -15.53 -1.07 -17.40
C MET A 364 -15.51 -2.16 -16.31
N LYS A 365 -14.43 -2.24 -15.52
CA LYS A 365 -14.29 -3.22 -14.44
C LYS A 365 -15.08 -2.79 -13.21
N GLY A 366 -15.65 -3.78 -12.53
CA GLY A 366 -16.44 -3.56 -11.32
C GLY A 366 -17.77 -2.84 -11.59
N ARG A 367 -18.56 -2.68 -10.54
CA ARG A 367 -19.86 -2.00 -10.60
C ARG A 367 -19.71 -0.52 -10.99
N MET A 368 -18.81 0.20 -10.34
CA MET A 368 -18.59 1.63 -10.60
C MET A 368 -18.10 1.86 -12.04
N GLY A 369 -17.20 1.04 -12.57
CA GLY A 369 -16.80 1.15 -13.98
C GLY A 369 -17.96 0.95 -14.96
N LYS A 370 -18.83 -0.04 -14.70
CA LYS A 370 -20.06 -0.23 -15.49
C LYS A 370 -21.00 0.98 -15.40
N MET A 371 -21.12 1.63 -14.24
CA MET A 371 -21.89 2.87 -14.09
C MET A 371 -21.36 3.96 -15.03
N TYR A 372 -20.05 4.22 -15.04
CA TYR A 372 -19.43 5.19 -15.96
C TYR A 372 -19.75 4.91 -17.43
N HIS A 373 -19.76 3.62 -17.81
CA HIS A 373 -19.99 3.22 -19.21
C HIS A 373 -21.46 3.25 -19.63
N PHE A 374 -22.34 2.62 -18.84
CA PHE A 374 -23.72 2.35 -19.24
C PHE A 374 -24.72 3.41 -18.77
N LYS A 375 -24.46 4.01 -17.59
CA LYS A 375 -25.34 5.01 -16.98
C LYS A 375 -24.90 6.43 -17.32
N LEU A 376 -23.65 6.77 -17.02
CA LEU A 376 -23.13 8.13 -17.24
C LEU A 376 -22.81 8.43 -18.70
N ARG A 377 -22.43 7.40 -19.48
CA ARG A 377 -22.20 7.46 -20.94
C ARG A 377 -21.25 8.58 -21.38
N PHE A 378 -20.27 8.96 -20.55
CA PHE A 378 -19.31 10.01 -20.87
C PHE A 378 -18.35 9.68 -22.02
N GLY A 379 -18.33 8.43 -22.48
CA GLY A 379 -17.47 7.99 -23.58
C GLY A 379 -15.99 8.15 -23.21
N LYS A 380 -15.25 8.89 -24.05
CA LYS A 380 -13.83 9.24 -23.80
C LYS A 380 -13.65 10.60 -23.13
N ASN A 381 -14.73 11.32 -22.87
CA ASN A 381 -14.73 12.69 -22.34
C ASN A 381 -15.33 12.69 -20.93
N VAL A 382 -14.76 11.85 -20.06
CA VAL A 382 -15.12 11.83 -18.65
C VAL A 382 -14.74 13.20 -18.04
N PRO A 383 -15.57 13.80 -17.18
CA PRO A 383 -15.19 14.99 -16.43
C PRO A 383 -14.03 14.73 -15.47
N HIS A 384 -13.20 15.74 -15.22
CA HIS A 384 -12.08 15.66 -14.28
C HIS A 384 -12.57 15.58 -12.84
N ILE A 385 -13.58 16.40 -12.51
CA ILE A 385 -14.22 16.46 -11.21
C ILE A 385 -15.62 15.87 -11.34
N VAL A 386 -15.95 14.90 -10.49
CA VAL A 386 -17.27 14.27 -10.44
C VAL A 386 -17.83 14.39 -9.02
N TYR A 387 -18.97 15.06 -8.89
CA TYR A 387 -19.77 15.09 -7.67
C TYR A 387 -20.98 14.15 -7.84
N ASP A 388 -21.29 13.33 -6.84
CA ASP A 388 -22.41 12.39 -6.95
C ASP A 388 -23.79 13.06 -6.95
N GLY A 389 -23.91 14.27 -6.40
CA GLY A 389 -25.17 15.00 -6.30
C GLY A 389 -26.08 14.52 -5.17
N ILE A 390 -25.61 13.64 -4.29
CA ILE A 390 -26.38 13.20 -3.13
C ILE A 390 -26.18 14.23 -2.02
N VAL A 391 -27.27 14.84 -1.56
CA VAL A 391 -27.24 15.96 -0.60
C VAL A 391 -28.01 15.64 0.67
N ASP A 392 -27.56 16.20 1.79
CA ASP A 392 -28.34 16.21 3.02
C ASP A 392 -29.42 17.31 2.91
N THR A 393 -30.70 16.90 2.89
CA THR A 393 -31.84 17.83 2.79
C THR A 393 -32.00 18.71 4.03
N LYS A 394 -31.38 18.35 5.16
CA LYS A 394 -31.39 19.14 6.40
C LYS A 394 -30.23 20.14 6.46
N GLN A 395 -29.10 19.79 5.86
CA GLN A 395 -27.88 20.60 5.84
C GLN A 395 -27.27 20.60 4.44
N PRO A 396 -27.60 21.58 3.59
CA PRO A 396 -27.12 21.60 2.22
C PRO A 396 -25.59 21.48 2.14
N ALA A 397 -25.11 20.54 1.32
CA ALA A 397 -23.67 20.34 1.12
C ALA A 397 -23.05 21.60 0.49
N GLN A 398 -21.99 22.11 1.12
CA GLN A 398 -21.21 23.21 0.57
C GLN A 398 -19.99 22.65 -0.16
N ILE A 399 -20.09 22.57 -1.48
CA ILE A 399 -19.02 22.07 -2.36
C ILE A 399 -18.62 23.23 -3.29
N CYS A 400 -17.40 23.72 -3.12
CA CYS A 400 -16.83 24.81 -3.91
C CYS A 400 -15.69 24.31 -4.81
N ILE A 401 -15.71 24.74 -6.06
CA ILE A 401 -14.80 24.32 -7.12
C ILE A 401 -14.44 25.55 -7.95
N HIS A 402 -13.21 26.04 -7.83
CA HIS A 402 -12.80 27.28 -8.48
C HIS A 402 -11.32 27.29 -8.88
N ASN A 403 -10.94 28.13 -9.83
CA ASN A 403 -9.53 28.38 -10.22
C ASN A 403 -8.69 27.14 -10.61
N ASN A 404 -9.28 26.01 -10.96
CA ASN A 404 -8.51 24.86 -11.42
C ASN A 404 -8.19 24.98 -12.92
N SER A 405 -6.99 24.56 -13.30
CA SER A 405 -6.56 24.51 -14.70
C SER A 405 -7.10 23.27 -15.40
N ASN A 406 -7.64 23.45 -16.62
CA ASN A 406 -8.26 22.39 -17.45
C ASN A 406 -9.39 21.61 -16.75
N GLN A 407 -10.10 22.24 -15.80
CA GLN A 407 -11.19 21.55 -15.12
C GLN A 407 -12.34 21.21 -16.08
N SER A 408 -12.96 20.07 -15.81
CA SER A 408 -14.28 19.74 -16.34
C SER A 408 -15.06 19.06 -15.23
N PHE A 409 -16.35 19.36 -15.14
CA PHE A 409 -17.18 18.97 -14.01
C PHE A 409 -18.38 18.13 -14.47
N ALA A 410 -18.83 17.23 -13.60
CA ALA A 410 -20.22 16.80 -13.61
C ALA A 410 -20.76 16.53 -12.20
N ASN A 411 -21.98 17.01 -11.98
CA ASN A 411 -22.87 16.44 -10.99
C ASN A 411 -23.63 15.28 -11.66
N ILE A 412 -23.48 14.07 -11.16
CA ILE A 412 -24.05 12.87 -11.80
C ILE A 412 -25.47 12.54 -11.35
N ASP A 413 -26.05 13.29 -10.41
CA ASP A 413 -27.44 13.11 -9.98
C ASP A 413 -27.76 11.67 -9.54
N ALA A 414 -26.87 11.08 -8.72
CA ALA A 414 -26.94 9.68 -8.33
C ALA A 414 -28.22 9.36 -7.54
N GLU A 415 -28.70 10.28 -6.70
CA GLU A 415 -29.94 10.14 -5.94
C GLU A 415 -31.17 9.91 -6.83
N HIS A 416 -31.22 10.56 -8.00
CA HIS A 416 -32.32 10.43 -8.96
C HIS A 416 -32.00 9.47 -10.13
N ASN A 417 -31.12 8.49 -9.90
CA ASN A 417 -30.73 7.48 -10.90
C ASN A 417 -30.07 8.05 -12.16
N PHE A 418 -29.26 9.10 -12.00
CA PHE A 418 -28.49 9.73 -13.08
C PHE A 418 -29.37 10.35 -14.18
N LYS A 419 -30.59 10.77 -13.86
CA LYS A 419 -31.55 11.33 -14.83
C LYS A 419 -31.20 12.75 -15.26
N ASN A 420 -30.65 13.56 -14.36
CA ASN A 420 -30.35 14.97 -14.60
C ASN A 420 -28.86 15.28 -14.42
N ILE A 421 -27.99 14.50 -15.08
CA ILE A 421 -26.55 14.76 -15.08
C ILE A 421 -26.30 16.18 -15.58
N SER A 422 -25.66 17.01 -14.77
CA SER A 422 -25.28 18.38 -15.11
C SER A 422 -23.78 18.49 -15.26
N ARG A 423 -23.32 19.15 -16.33
CA ARG A 423 -21.91 19.56 -16.50
C ARG A 423 -21.66 21.01 -16.12
N ASP A 424 -22.70 21.72 -15.70
CA ASP A 424 -22.62 23.09 -15.24
C ASP A 424 -21.99 23.15 -13.85
N ALA A 425 -20.85 23.82 -13.74
CA ALA A 425 -20.12 24.02 -12.50
C ALA A 425 -20.51 25.33 -11.78
N SER A 426 -21.36 26.19 -12.37
CA SER A 426 -21.67 27.52 -11.84
C SER A 426 -22.20 27.51 -10.41
N LYS A 427 -22.98 26.49 -10.05
CA LYS A 427 -23.51 26.29 -8.68
C LYS A 427 -22.43 25.97 -7.63
N HIS A 428 -21.23 25.62 -8.09
CA HIS A 428 -20.07 25.29 -7.28
C HIS A 428 -18.98 26.36 -7.40
N ASP A 429 -19.19 27.43 -8.18
CA ASP A 429 -18.25 28.55 -8.25
C ASP A 429 -18.43 29.44 -7.01
N CYS A 430 -17.79 29.02 -5.92
CA CYS A 430 -17.84 29.66 -4.62
C CYS A 430 -16.50 29.46 -3.90
N THR A 431 -16.36 30.04 -2.71
CA THR A 431 -15.20 29.88 -1.85
C THR A 431 -15.64 29.53 -0.44
N LEU A 432 -14.87 28.70 0.24
CA LEU A 432 -15.04 28.39 1.66
C LEU A 432 -13.89 28.96 2.49
N PRO A 433 -14.09 29.19 3.80
CA PRO A 433 -12.98 29.41 4.71
C PRO A 433 -11.98 28.25 4.59
N PRO A 434 -10.68 28.53 4.40
CA PRO A 434 -9.68 27.48 4.31
C PRO A 434 -9.66 26.60 5.56
N VAL A 435 -9.44 25.31 5.36
CA VAL A 435 -9.19 24.38 6.45
C VAL A 435 -7.89 24.81 7.18
N PRO A 436 -7.88 24.87 8.52
CA PRO A 436 -6.67 25.18 9.28
C PRO A 436 -5.55 24.16 9.05
N ALA A 437 -4.30 24.59 9.18
CA ALA A 437 -3.16 23.69 9.13
C ALA A 437 -3.19 22.65 10.24
N ALA A 438 -2.77 21.42 9.93
CA ALA A 438 -2.58 20.39 10.94
C ALA A 438 -1.34 20.73 11.78
N GLU A 439 -1.51 20.80 13.10
CA GLU A 439 -0.41 21.01 14.04
C GLU A 439 -0.13 19.73 14.82
N VAL A 440 1.03 19.11 14.56
CA VAL A 440 1.55 18.02 15.39
C VAL A 440 2.13 18.64 16.66
N LYS A 441 1.55 18.30 17.81
CA LYS A 441 2.07 18.73 19.11
C LYS A 441 3.36 17.94 19.40
N GLN A 442 4.45 18.67 19.65
CA GLN A 442 5.75 18.10 19.98
C GLN A 442 5.79 17.46 21.36
#